data_AF-A0A2A2V0U9-F1
#
_entry.id   AF-A0A2A2V0U9-F1
#
_cell.length_a   1.000
_cell.length_b   1.000
_cell.length_c   1.000
_cell.angle_alpha   90.00
_cell.angle_beta   90.00
_cell.angle_gamma   90.00
#
_symmetry.space_group_name_H-M   'P 1'
#
loop_
_entity.id
_entity.type
_entity.pdbx_description
1 polymer ?
#
loop_
_entity_poly.entity_id
_entity_poly.type
_entity_poly.pdbx_seq_one_letter_code
_entity_poly.pdbx_strand_id
1 'polypeptide(L)'
;MFFFKNSISGDDLRALRKRKGVSMQKMADKIGVSLRTIENWETGVGQPRVDQFLQICIYCSIDIKGLMHQIRECDAEQDTHRNDKFASKK
;
A
#
# COMPACT_ATOMS: atom_id res chain seq x y z
N MET A 1 12.58 6.42 -4.60
CA MET A 1 11.43 7.09 -3.97
C MET A 1 10.83 6.11 -2.98
N PHE A 2 10.85 6.45 -1.69
CA PHE A 2 10.50 5.59 -0.56
C PHE A 2 8.98 5.39 -0.46
N PHE A 3 8.48 4.22 -0.84
CA PHE A 3 7.04 3.90 -0.79
C PHE A 3 6.53 3.61 0.64
N PHE A 4 7.44 3.24 1.56
CA PHE A 4 7.09 2.90 2.96
C PHE A 4 7.43 3.97 4.00
N LYS A 5 8.01 5.10 3.58
CA LYS A 5 8.39 6.17 4.52
C LYS A 5 7.29 7.25 4.70
N ASN A 6 6.24 7.21 3.88
CA ASN A 6 5.12 8.14 3.93
C ASN A 6 3.81 7.37 4.06
N SER A 7 2.95 7.78 4.99
CA SER A 7 1.58 7.29 5.07
C SER A 7 0.81 7.68 3.80
N ILE A 8 -0.10 6.80 3.34
CA ILE A 8 -0.99 7.12 2.23
C ILE A 8 -1.94 8.23 2.63
N SER A 9 -1.95 9.30 1.84
CA SER A 9 -2.82 10.46 2.02
C SER A 9 -4.15 10.29 1.27
N GLY A 10 -5.12 11.15 1.58
CA GLY A 10 -6.38 11.20 0.83
C GLY A 10 -6.19 11.56 -0.64
N ASP A 11 -5.20 12.39 -0.96
CA ASP A 11 -4.88 12.75 -2.34
C ASP A 11 -4.28 11.57 -3.12
N ASP A 12 -3.54 10.68 -2.45
CA ASP A 12 -3.06 9.44 -3.07
C ASP A 12 -4.22 8.52 -3.44
N LEU A 13 -5.20 8.36 -2.54
CA LEU A 13 -6.42 7.58 -2.82
C LEU A 13 -7.22 8.16 -3.98
N ARG A 14 -7.38 9.50 -4.01
CA ARG A 14 -8.03 10.21 -5.10
C ARG A 14 -7.28 10.01 -6.43
N ALA A 15 -5.95 10.09 -6.40
CA ALA A 15 -5.12 9.89 -7.58
C ALA A 15 -5.26 8.45 -8.11
N LEU A 16 -5.24 7.44 -7.24
CA LEU A 16 -5.48 6.04 -7.61
C LEU A 16 -6.84 5.85 -8.29
N ARG A 17 -7.90 6.42 -7.72
CA ARG A 17 -9.24 6.36 -8.28
C ARG A 17 -9.31 7.03 -9.66
N LYS A 18 -8.75 8.24 -9.78
CA LYS A 18 -8.72 8.99 -11.05
C LYS A 18 -7.90 8.29 -12.12
N ARG A 19 -6.75 7.70 -11.78
CA ARG A 19 -5.92 6.92 -12.71
C ARG A 19 -6.66 5.69 -13.25
N LYS A 20 -7.49 5.06 -12.43
CA LYS A 20 -8.38 3.97 -12.87
C LYS A 20 -9.56 4.45 -13.72
N GLY A 21 -9.92 5.73 -13.63
CA GLY A 21 -11.03 6.33 -14.39
C GLY A 21 -12.41 6.07 -13.80
N VAL A 22 -12.53 5.90 -12.47
CA VAL A 22 -13.81 5.59 -11.82
C VAL A 22 -14.31 6.74 -10.94
N SER A 23 -15.63 6.85 -10.76
CA SER A 23 -16.25 7.82 -9.85
C SER A 23 -16.12 7.38 -8.39
N MET A 24 -16.30 8.31 -7.44
CA MET A 24 -16.32 7.99 -6.01
C MET A 24 -17.43 6.97 -5.69
N GLN A 25 -18.61 7.10 -6.31
CA GLN A 25 -19.71 6.15 -6.15
C GLN A 25 -19.31 4.74 -6.63
N LYS A 26 -18.75 4.61 -7.83
CA LYS A 26 -18.30 3.31 -8.35
C LYS A 26 -17.22 2.66 -7.49
N MET A 27 -16.38 3.47 -6.85
CA MET A 27 -15.39 2.97 -5.90
C MET A 27 -16.06 2.52 -4.60
N ALA A 28 -16.97 3.31 -4.04
CA ALA A 28 -17.73 2.99 -2.84
C ALA A 28 -18.48 1.66 -3.00
N ASP A 29 -19.19 1.49 -4.12
CA ASP A 29 -19.94 0.27 -4.45
C ASP A 29 -19.02 -0.95 -4.52
N LYS A 30 -17.81 -0.79 -5.09
CA LYS A 30 -16.86 -1.89 -5.24
C LYS A 30 -16.21 -2.31 -3.93
N ILE A 31 -15.94 -1.35 -3.04
CA ILE A 31 -15.31 -1.58 -1.73
C ILE A 31 -16.37 -1.96 -0.67
N GLY A 32 -17.66 -1.77 -0.96
CA GLY A 32 -18.75 -2.07 -0.02
C GLY A 32 -18.86 -1.05 1.11
N VAL A 33 -18.63 0.23 0.81
CA VAL A 33 -18.73 1.35 1.76
C VAL A 33 -19.65 2.43 1.21
N SER A 34 -20.01 3.40 2.05
CA SER A 34 -20.81 4.55 1.59
C SER A 34 -19.99 5.51 0.72
N LEU A 35 -20.65 6.27 -0.16
CA LEU A 35 -20.00 7.36 -0.91
C LEU A 35 -19.29 8.34 0.03
N ARG A 36 -19.95 8.71 1.12
CA ARG A 36 -19.41 9.63 2.13
C ARG A 36 -18.11 9.12 2.74
N THR A 37 -17.96 7.80 2.88
CA THR A 37 -16.73 7.18 3.37
C THR A 37 -15.57 7.42 2.40
N ILE A 38 -15.80 7.28 1.09
CA ILE A 38 -14.77 7.58 0.06
C ILE A 38 -14.43 9.07 0.06
N GLU A 39 -15.43 9.96 0.12
CA GLU A 39 -15.20 11.42 0.19
C GLU A 39 -14.35 11.80 1.40
N ASN A 40 -14.68 11.26 2.57
CA ASN A 40 -13.94 11.49 3.80
C ASN A 40 -12.48 11.04 3.66
N TRP A 41 -12.24 9.82 3.16
CA TRP A 41 -10.88 9.34 2.93
C TRP A 41 -10.10 10.22 1.94
N GLU A 42 -10.71 10.61 0.81
CA GLU A 42 -10.07 11.47 -0.19
C GLU A 42 -9.85 12.91 0.28
N THR A 43 -10.51 13.34 1.35
CA THR A 43 -10.33 14.67 1.97
C THR A 43 -9.48 14.62 3.23
N GLY A 44 -8.90 13.45 3.56
CA GLY A 44 -8.05 13.26 4.74
C GLY A 44 -8.82 13.10 6.06
N VAL A 45 -10.15 12.97 6.00
CA VAL A 45 -11.00 12.70 7.15
C VAL A 45 -11.05 11.18 7.37
N GLY A 46 -10.24 10.69 8.30
CA GLY A 46 -10.11 9.27 8.57
C GLY A 46 -9.34 8.51 7.48
N GLN A 47 -9.24 7.19 7.63
CA GLN A 47 -8.44 6.34 6.76
C GLN A 47 -9.14 5.00 6.52
N PRO A 48 -8.93 4.36 5.35
CA PRO A 48 -9.38 3.00 5.13
C PRO A 48 -8.65 2.04 6.08
N ARG A 49 -9.37 1.03 6.57
CA ARG A 49 -8.73 -0.11 7.22
C ARG A 49 -7.86 -0.88 6.23
N VAL A 50 -6.98 -1.73 6.74
CA VAL A 50 -6.06 -2.54 5.93
C VAL A 50 -6.79 -3.37 4.87
N ASP A 51 -7.91 -4.01 5.23
CA ASP A 51 -8.73 -4.79 4.30
C ASP A 51 -9.31 -3.94 3.17
N GLN A 52 -9.85 -2.76 3.51
CA GLN A 52 -10.43 -1.83 2.54
C GLN A 52 -9.35 -1.23 1.64
N PHE A 53 -8.18 -0.93 2.20
CA PHE A 53 -7.04 -0.43 1.46
C PHE A 53 -6.54 -1.47 0.45
N LEU A 54 -6.40 -2.73 0.84
CA LEU A 54 -6.03 -3.82 -0.07
C LEU A 54 -7.04 -3.98 -1.21
N GLN A 55 -8.34 -3.88 -0.91
CA GLN A 55 -9.38 -3.90 -1.94
C GLN A 55 -9.25 -2.73 -2.93
N ILE A 56 -8.91 -1.52 -2.45
CA ILE A 56 -8.62 -0.36 -3.30
C ILE A 56 -7.43 -0.66 -4.20
N CYS A 57 -6.32 -1.20 -3.66
CA CYS A 57 -5.14 -1.54 -4.45
C CYS A 57 -5.45 -2.54 -5.57
N ILE A 58 -6.19 -3.60 -5.24
CA ILE A 58 -6.62 -4.64 -6.20
C ILE A 58 -7.50 -4.01 -7.28
N TYR A 59 -8.51 -3.23 -6.88
CA TYR A 59 -9.46 -2.65 -7.83
C TYR A 59 -8.81 -1.61 -8.75
N CYS A 60 -7.92 -0.78 -8.22
CA CYS A 60 -7.15 0.20 -8.98
C CYS A 60 -6.00 -0.43 -9.78
N SER A 61 -5.79 -1.74 -9.68
CA SER A 61 -4.73 -2.47 -10.39
C SER A 61 -3.36 -1.85 -10.15
N ILE A 62 -3.04 -1.55 -8.89
CA ILE A 62 -1.71 -1.04 -8.52
C ILE A 62 -0.68 -2.13 -8.82
N ASP A 63 0.34 -1.79 -9.60
CA ASP A 63 1.45 -2.70 -9.87
C ASP A 63 2.35 -2.79 -8.63
N ILE A 64 2.30 -3.93 -7.96
CA ILE A 64 3.05 -4.21 -6.73
C ILE A 64 4.49 -4.64 -7.06
N LYS A 65 4.88 -4.76 -8.35
CA LYS A 65 6.25 -5.14 -8.73
C LYS A 65 7.34 -4.31 -8.05
N GLY A 66 7.13 -2.99 -7.96
CA GLY A 66 8.07 -2.10 -7.28
C GLY A 66 8.22 -2.42 -5.79
N LEU A 67 7.14 -2.83 -5.14
CA LEU A 67 7.17 -3.28 -3.75
C LEU A 67 7.84 -4.66 -3.62
N MET A 68 7.57 -5.59 -4.54
CA MET A 68 8.18 -6.92 -4.52
C MET A 68 9.70 -6.87 -4.66
N HIS A 69 10.22 -5.92 -5.43
CA HIS A 69 11.66 -5.68 -5.53
C HIS A 69 12.26 -5.23 -4.19
N GLN A 70 11.58 -4.30 -3.51
CA GLN A 70 12.02 -3.77 -2.22
C GLN A 70 11.97 -4.81 -1.11
N ILE A 71 10.96 -5.68 -1.08
CA ILE A 71 10.89 -6.79 -0.11
C ILE A 71 12.08 -7.73 -0.29
N ARG A 72 12.39 -8.11 -1.54
CA ARG A 72 13.54 -8.98 -1.84
C ARG A 72 14.87 -8.35 -1.48
N GLU A 73 15.02 -7.04 -1.68
CA GLU A 73 16.22 -6.30 -1.26
C GLU A 73 16.33 -6.18 0.27
N CYS A 74 15.20 -6.14 0.98
CA CYS A 74 15.16 -6.11 2.45
C CYS A 74 15.59 -7.45 3.08
N ASP A 75 15.39 -8.56 2.36
CA ASP A 75 15.82 -9.91 2.79
C ASP A 75 17.33 -10.13 2.58
N ALA A 76 17.94 -9.45 1.59
CA ALA A 76 19.36 -9.63 1.26
C ALA A 76 20.33 -9.02 2.29
N GLU A 77 19.87 -8.14 3.17
CA GLU A 77 20.69 -7.55 4.24
C GLU A 77 20.70 -8.39 5.53
N GLN A 78 19.90 -9.46 5.62
CA GLN A 78 19.81 -10.29 6.84
C GLN A 78 20.68 -11.56 6.83
N ASP A 79 21.27 -11.93 5.70
CA ASP A 79 22.12 -13.12 5.58
C ASP A 79 23.60 -12.86 5.88
N THR A 80 24.08 -11.62 5.81
CA THR A 80 25.48 -11.29 6.12
C THR A 80 25.77 -11.23 7.62
N HIS A 81 24.76 -11.02 8.48
CA HIS A 81 24.96 -10.91 9.94
C HIS A 81 24.78 -12.23 10.73
N ARG A 82 24.32 -13.32 10.08
CA ARG A 82 24.19 -14.63 10.75
C ARG A 82 25.45 -15.49 10.65
N ASN A 83 26.34 -15.24 9.70
CA ASN A 83 27.48 -16.13 9.45
C ASN A 83 28.71 -15.87 10.36
N ASP A 84 28.76 -14.73 11.05
CA ASP A 84 29.90 -14.43 11.94
C ASP A 84 29.80 -15.08 13.33
N LYS A 85 28.62 -15.60 13.73
CA LYS A 85 28.43 -16.20 15.06
C LYS A 85 28.74 -17.70 15.15
N PHE A 86 29.14 -18.35 14.05
CA PHE A 86 29.51 -19.78 14.05
C PHE A 86 31.00 -20.05 13.76
N ALA A 87 31.82 -19.04 13.50
CA ALA A 87 33.23 -19.23 13.15
C ALA A 87 34.21 -19.22 14.35
N SER A 88 33.74 -19.04 15.60
CA SER A 88 34.63 -19.00 16.78
C SER A 88 34.17 -19.97 17.88
N LYS A 89 34.25 -21.27 17.57
CA LYS A 89 34.41 -22.32 18.56
C LYS A 89 35.34 -23.39 17.98
N LYS A 90 36.63 -23.15 18.14
CA LYS A 90 37.68 -24.15 18.03
C LYS A 90 38.55 -24.06 19.28
#